data_AF-A0A2N2IV96-F1
#
_entry.id   AF-A0A2N2IV96-F1
#
_cell.length_a   1.000
_cell.length_b   1.000
_cell.length_c   1.000
_cell.angle_alpha   90.00
_cell.angle_beta   90.00
_cell.angle_gamma   90.00
#
_symmetry.space_group_name_H-M   'P 1'
#
loop_
_entity.id
_entity.type
_entity.pdbx_description
1 polymer ?
#
loop_
_entity_poly.entity_id
_entity_poly.type
_entity_poly.pdbx_seq_one_letter_code
_entity_poly.pdbx_strand_id
1 'polypeptide(L)'
;MRIARLELKAFGPFTDRTLELGPGLHIVYGPNEAGKSSTLRALKAWLFGFDHQTPDNFLHANDQLLVGGCLQAADSREFAFYRRKKRKGDILDLHGNPLAPEALAGFLPIAEKSVFEA
;
A
#
# COMPACT_ATOMS: atom_id res chain seq x y z
N MET A 1 14.04 5.23 -5.26
CA MET A 1 13.05 4.92 -4.20
C MET A 1 12.94 3.42 -4.08
N ARG A 2 12.77 2.90 -2.86
CA ARG A 2 12.38 1.51 -2.59
C ARG A 2 11.23 1.46 -1.59
N ILE A 3 10.48 0.36 -1.61
CA ILE A 3 9.52 0.03 -0.56
C ILE A 3 10.32 -0.69 0.53
N ALA A 4 10.38 -0.12 1.73
CA ALA A 4 11.06 -0.71 2.88
C ALA A 4 10.15 -1.68 3.64
N ARG A 5 8.85 -1.38 3.69
CA ARG A 5 7.85 -2.17 4.41
C ARG A 5 6.48 -2.02 3.77
N LEU A 6 5.70 -3.10 3.73
CA LEU A 6 4.29 -3.11 3.37
C LEU A 6 3.46 -3.67 4.53
N GLU A 7 2.44 -2.93 4.96
CA GLU A 7 1.56 -3.27 6.08
C GLU A 7 0.14 -3.53 5.56
N LEU A 8 -0.26 -4.79 5.53
CA LEU A 8 -1.58 -5.28 5.17
C LEU A 8 -2.47 -5.29 6.42
N LYS A 9 -2.89 -4.10 6.87
CA LYS A 9 -3.64 -3.88 8.12
C LYS A 9 -5.04 -4.51 8.04
N ALA A 10 -5.80 -4.13 7.01
CA ALA A 10 -7.12 -4.67 6.73
C ALA A 10 -7.36 -4.66 5.21
N PHE A 11 -7.07 -5.77 4.53
CA PHE A 11 -7.18 -5.86 3.07
C PHE A 11 -7.28 -7.30 2.58
N GLY A 12 -8.31 -7.62 1.80
CA GLY A 12 -8.52 -8.96 1.24
C GLY A 12 -8.53 -10.00 2.36
N PRO A 13 -7.67 -11.04 2.29
CA PRO A 13 -7.61 -12.08 3.32
C PRO A 13 -6.78 -11.67 4.55
N PHE A 14 -6.13 -10.50 4.53
CA PHE A 14 -5.12 -10.14 5.53
C PHE A 14 -5.72 -9.31 6.66
N THR A 15 -5.27 -9.63 7.88
CA THR A 15 -5.46 -8.82 9.09
C THR A 15 -4.10 -8.69 9.76
N ASP A 16 -3.63 -7.46 9.90
CA ASP A 16 -2.36 -7.10 10.54
C ASP A 16 -1.18 -7.99 10.10
N ARG A 17 -0.89 -8.01 8.79
CA ARG A 17 0.29 -8.66 8.25
C ARG A 17 1.30 -7.64 7.74
N THR A 18 2.57 -7.90 8.01
CA THR A 18 3.67 -7.02 7.60
C THR A 18 4.66 -7.79 6.75
N LEU A 19 5.07 -7.18 5.65
CA LEU A 19 6.17 -7.64 4.80
C LEU A 19 7.31 -6.64 4.90
N GLU A 20 8.43 -7.07 5.47
CA GLU A 20 9.67 -6.30 5.47
C GLU A 20 10.36 -6.49 4.11
N LEU A 21 10.51 -5.40 3.36
CA LEU A 21 11.03 -5.39 2.00
C LEU A 21 12.40 -4.70 2.03
N GLY A 22 13.45 -5.50 2.21
CA GLY A 22 14.85 -5.05 2.16
C GLY A 22 15.27 -4.49 0.79
N PRO A 23 16.55 -4.18 0.59
CA PRO A 23 17.06 -3.88 -0.76
C PRO A 23 17.00 -5.12 -1.66
N GLY A 24 16.85 -4.92 -2.97
CA GLY A 24 16.96 -5.99 -3.98
C GLY A 24 15.61 -6.50 -4.52
N LEU A 25 15.65 -7.70 -5.10
CA LEU A 25 14.49 -8.38 -5.67
C LEU A 25 13.78 -9.22 -4.62
N HIS A 26 12.47 -9.04 -4.48
CA HIS A 26 11.61 -9.81 -3.59
C HIS A 26 10.69 -10.73 -4.39
N ILE A 27 10.65 -12.01 -4.04
CA ILE A 27 9.73 -12.99 -4.64
C ILE A 27 8.72 -13.41 -3.58
N VAL A 28 7.45 -13.05 -3.80
CA VAL A 28 6.32 -13.48 -2.96
C VAL A 28 5.71 -14.74 -3.57
N TYR A 29 5.82 -15.87 -2.88
CA TYR A 29 5.33 -17.18 -3.34
C TYR A 29 4.44 -17.85 -2.29
N GLY A 30 3.69 -18.87 -2.72
CA GLY A 30 2.78 -19.62 -1.86
C GLY A 30 1.71 -20.35 -2.67
N PRO A 31 0.86 -21.16 -2.02
CA PRO A 31 -0.26 -21.86 -2.67
C PRO A 31 -1.23 -20.93 -3.39
N ASN A 32 -2.11 -21.50 -4.20
CA ASN A 32 -3.27 -20.76 -4.70
C ASN A 32 -4.09 -20.22 -3.53
N GLU A 33 -4.70 -19.05 -3.73
CA GLU A 33 -5.52 -18.35 -2.71
C GLU A 33 -4.76 -17.88 -1.47
N ALA A 34 -3.44 -18.07 -1.39
CA ALA A 34 -2.59 -17.56 -0.29
C ALA A 34 -2.49 -16.01 -0.23
N GLY A 35 -3.25 -15.28 -1.05
CA GLY A 35 -3.29 -13.82 -1.02
C GLY A 35 -2.19 -13.11 -1.83
N LYS A 36 -1.45 -13.81 -2.70
CA LYS A 36 -0.42 -13.20 -3.56
C LYS A 36 -0.97 -12.05 -4.43
N SER A 37 -2.05 -12.30 -5.17
CA SER A 37 -2.70 -11.27 -6.00
C SER A 37 -3.32 -10.14 -5.17
N SER A 38 -3.83 -10.45 -3.97
CA SER A 38 -4.31 -9.43 -3.03
C SER A 38 -3.17 -8.58 -2.47
N THR A 39 -1.97 -9.15 -2.27
CA THR A 39 -0.79 -8.40 -1.83
C THR A 39 -0.39 -7.36 -2.89
N LEU A 40 -0.35 -7.76 -4.16
CA LEU A 40 -0.06 -6.83 -5.26
C LEU A 40 -1.14 -5.73 -5.38
N ARG A 41 -2.43 -6.07 -5.24
CA ARG A 41 -3.52 -5.08 -5.23
C ARG A 41 -3.43 -4.13 -4.03
N ALA A 42 -3.08 -4.63 -2.85
CA ALA A 42 -2.87 -3.81 -1.66
C ALA A 42 -1.71 -2.82 -1.85
N LEU A 43 -0.61 -3.28 -2.44
CA LEU A 43 0.52 -2.42 -2.78
C LEU A 43 0.10 -1.29 -3.74
N LYS A 44 -0.64 -1.62 -4.81
CA LYS A 44 -1.19 -0.61 -5.72
C LYS A 44 -2.13 0.36 -5.01
N ALA A 45 -3.02 -0.17 -4.17
CA ALA A 45 -3.97 0.63 -3.40
C ALA A 45 -3.25 1.60 -2.46
N TRP A 46 -2.18 1.16 -1.80
CA TRP A 46 -1.37 2.01 -0.91
C TRP A 46 -0.65 3.14 -1.65
N LEU A 47 -0.05 2.85 -2.81
CA LEU A 47 0.70 3.85 -3.59
C LEU A 47 -0.19 4.82 -4.36
N PHE A 48 -1.31 4.34 -4.93
CA PHE A 48 -2.10 5.09 -5.92
C PHE A 48 -3.56 5.33 -5.52
N GLY A 49 -4.00 4.76 -4.41
CA GLY A 49 -5.39 4.86 -3.95
C GLY A 49 -6.21 3.64 -4.31
N PHE A 50 -7.31 3.48 -3.58
CA PHE A 50 -8.25 2.38 -3.78
C PHE A 50 -9.15 2.66 -4.97
N ASP A 51 -9.34 1.65 -5.83
CA ASP A 51 -10.35 1.72 -6.89
C ASP A 51 -11.76 1.90 -6.29
N HIS A 52 -12.67 2.48 -7.08
CA HIS A 52 -14.04 2.78 -6.61
C HIS A 52 -14.74 1.51 -6.12
N GLN A 53 -14.63 0.43 -6.89
CA GLN A 53 -15.01 -0.92 -6.51
C GLN A 53 -13.75 -1.73 -6.27
N THR A 54 -13.75 -2.57 -5.24
CA THR A 54 -12.64 -3.47 -4.95
C THR A 54 -13.20 -4.84 -4.59
N PRO A 55 -12.60 -5.95 -5.08
CA PRO A 55 -12.97 -7.29 -4.63
C PRO A 55 -12.34 -7.64 -3.27
N ASP A 56 -11.47 -6.80 -2.70
CA ASP A 56 -10.68 -7.12 -1.50
C ASP A 56 -11.39 -6.73 -0.18
N ASN A 57 -12.70 -6.47 -0.22
CA ASN A 57 -13.51 -6.11 0.95
C ASN A 57 -14.35 -7.30 1.49
N PHE A 58 -13.97 -8.54 1.17
CA PHE A 58 -14.75 -9.72 1.58
C PHE A 58 -14.61 -10.07 3.07
N LEU A 59 -13.50 -9.70 3.70
CA LEU A 59 -13.28 -9.89 5.14
C LEU A 59 -13.51 -8.61 5.94
N HIS A 60 -13.15 -7.46 5.37
CA HIS A 60 -13.21 -6.14 6.00
C HIS A 60 -14.13 -5.21 5.21
N ALA A 61 -14.99 -4.46 5.88
CA ALA A 61 -15.88 -3.52 5.21
C ALA A 61 -15.09 -2.39 4.52
N ASN A 62 -15.71 -1.74 3.53
CA ASN A 62 -15.04 -0.72 2.71
C ASN A 62 -14.42 0.43 3.53
N ASP A 63 -15.08 0.84 4.61
CA ASP A 63 -14.62 1.89 5.52
C ASP A 63 -13.51 1.45 6.49
N GLN A 64 -13.29 0.14 6.62
CA GLN A 64 -12.23 -0.47 7.42
C GLN A 64 -10.97 -0.76 6.61
N LEU A 65 -11.05 -0.76 5.27
CA LEU A 65 -9.90 -1.07 4.41
C LEU A 65 -8.75 -0.08 4.64
N LEU A 66 -7.59 -0.64 4.98
CA LEU A 66 -6.39 0.11 5.35
C LEU A 66 -5.15 -0.67 4.93
N VAL A 67 -4.25 0.02 4.21
CA VAL A 67 -2.91 -0.50 3.87
C VAL A 67 -1.90 0.56 4.24
N GLY A 68 -0.77 0.17 4.80
CA GLY A 68 0.33 1.06 5.14
C GLY A 68 1.65 0.57 4.60
N GLY A 69 2.70 1.30 4.96
CA GLY A 69 4.05 0.90 4.65
C GLY A 69 5.02 2.05 4.85
N CYS A 70 6.26 1.78 4.46
CA CYS A 70 7.34 2.77 4.48
C CYS A 70 8.04 2.79 3.12
N LEU A 71 8.15 3.98 2.54
CA LEU A 71 9.00 4.25 1.38
C LEU A 71 10.34 4.79 1.86
N GLN A 72 11.42 4.42 1.18
CA GLN A 72 12.73 5.03 1.37
C GLN A 72 13.21 5.67 0.07
N ALA A 73 13.58 6.95 0.15
CA ALA A 73 14.17 7.71 -0.94
C ALA A 73 15.66 7.37 -1.13
N ALA A 74 16.26 7.82 -2.24
CA ALA A 74 17.66 7.56 -2.54
C ALA A 74 18.63 8.21 -1.53
N ASP A 75 18.21 9.32 -0.92
CA ASP A 75 18.92 10.03 0.14
C ASP A 75 18.64 9.45 1.55
N SER A 76 18.10 8.22 1.62
CA SER A 76 17.74 7.52 2.86
C SER A 76 16.62 8.16 3.69
N ARG A 77 15.97 9.24 3.22
CA ARG A 77 14.75 9.73 3.88
C ARG A 77 13.67 8.66 3.82
N GLU A 78 12.94 8.52 4.91
CA GLU A 78 11.82 7.59 5.03
C GLU A 78 10.49 8.34 5.04
N PHE A 79 9.48 7.71 4.46
CA PHE A 79 8.12 8.19 4.48
C PHE A 79 7.17 7.05 4.77
N ALA A 80 6.68 7.01 6.00
CA ALA A 80 5.73 6.02 6.45
C ALA A 80 4.33 6.64 6.53
N PHE A 81 3.35 5.97 5.92
CA PHE A 81 1.99 6.46 5.85
C PHE A 81 1.01 5.31 5.68
N TYR A 82 -0.22 5.56 6.10
CA TYR A 82 -1.36 4.69 5.82
C TYR A 82 -2.19 5.27 4.69
N ARG A 83 -2.88 4.41 3.96
CA ARG A 83 -3.94 4.80 3.05
C ARG A 83 -5.19 3.98 3.32
N ARG A 84 -6.31 4.68 3.49
CA ARG A 84 -7.65 4.09 3.64
C ARG A 84 -8.45 4.22 2.35
N LYS A 85 -9.50 3.42 2.20
CA LYS A 85 -10.44 3.59 1.08
C LYS A 85 -11.32 4.83 1.28
N LYS A 86 -10.93 5.96 0.69
CA LYS A 86 -11.71 7.21 0.67
C LYS A 86 -11.41 8.01 -0.60
N ARG A 87 -12.33 8.88 -1.02
CA ARG A 87 -12.13 9.76 -2.20
C ARG A 87 -11.21 10.95 -1.94
N LYS A 88 -11.19 11.47 -0.71
CA LYS A 88 -10.39 12.63 -0.27
C LYS A 88 -9.89 12.39 1.15
N GLY A 89 -8.66 12.82 1.45
CA GLY A 89 -8.03 12.57 2.75
C GLY A 89 -7.91 11.07 3.04
N ASP A 90 -7.51 10.32 2.02
CA ASP A 90 -7.26 8.88 2.03
C ASP A 90 -5.88 8.54 2.59
N ILE A 91 -4.91 9.43 2.43
CA ILE A 91 -3.55 9.31 2.99
C ILE A 91 -3.56 9.81 4.43
N LEU A 92 -2.98 9.04 5.34
CA LEU A 92 -2.89 9.33 6.77
C LEU A 92 -1.44 9.19 7.25
N ASP A 93 -1.07 9.99 8.24
CA ASP A 93 0.15 9.77 9.02
C ASP A 93 0.02 8.53 9.92
N LEU A 94 1.09 8.21 10.65
CA LEU A 94 1.11 7.06 11.58
C LEU A 94 0.20 7.23 12.81
N HIS A 95 -0.30 8.44 13.06
CA HIS A 95 -1.24 8.75 14.12
C HIS A 95 -2.70 8.76 13.62
N GLY A 96 -2.94 8.53 12.33
CA GLY A 96 -4.25 8.52 11.71
C GLY A 96 -4.77 9.88 11.24
N ASN A 97 -3.94 10.92 11.26
CA ASN A 97 -4.33 12.25 10.77
C ASN A 97 -4.19 12.32 9.25
N PRO A 98 -5.14 12.95 8.53
CA PRO A 98 -5.02 13.13 7.09
C PRO A 98 -3.79 13.92 6.69
N LEU A 99 -3.06 13.43 5.68
CA LEU A 99 -1.97 14.14 5.02
C LEU A 99 -2.44 14.71 3.68
N ALA A 100 -1.80 15.82 3.29
CA ALA A 100 -1.99 16.38 1.96
C ALA A 100 -1.34 15.46 0.91
N PRO A 101 -1.94 15.27 -0.29
CA PRO A 101 -1.37 14.41 -1.33
C PRO A 101 0.07 14.78 -1.73
N GLU A 102 0.40 16.06 -1.61
CA GLU A 102 1.73 16.62 -1.87
C GLU A 102 2.80 16.05 -0.92
N ALA A 103 2.41 15.47 0.23
CA ALA A 103 3.35 14.80 1.14
C ALA A 103 4.02 13.57 0.50
N LEU A 104 3.40 12.97 -0.53
CA LEU A 104 4.01 11.89 -1.31
C LEU A 104 4.99 12.40 -2.38
N ALA A 105 4.98 13.71 -2.67
CA ALA A 105 5.86 14.31 -3.66
C ALA A 105 7.33 14.16 -3.21
N GLY A 106 8.18 13.67 -4.11
CA GLY A 106 9.58 13.39 -3.84
C GLY A 106 9.88 11.97 -3.34
N PHE A 107 8.87 11.17 -2.98
CA PHE A 107 9.04 9.74 -2.69
C PHE A 107 8.54 8.86 -3.82
N LEU A 108 7.33 9.12 -4.33
CA LEU A 108 6.84 8.40 -5.50
C LEU A 108 7.60 8.88 -6.75
N PRO A 109 8.32 8.00 -7.47
CA PRO A 109 8.74 8.33 -8.82
C PRO A 109 7.49 8.57 -9.67
N ILE A 110 7.66 9.24 -10.80
CA ILE A 110 6.69 9.27 -11.90
C ILE A 110 6.62 7.86 -12.54
N ALA A 111 6.63 6.80 -11.74
CA ALA A 111 6.25 5.48 -12.20
C ALA A 111 4.73 5.54 -12.34
N GLU A 112 4.28 5.57 -13.58
CA GLU A 112 2.87 5.51 -13.89
C GLU A 112 2.28 4.20 -13.36
N LYS A 113 1.01 4.25 -12.96
CA LYS A 113 0.22 3.07 -12.56
C LYS A 113 0.34 1.93 -13.59
N SER A 114 0.60 2.27 -14.86
CA SER A 114 0.83 1.36 -15.99
C SER A 114 1.97 0.35 -15.77
N VAL A 115 2.99 0.66 -14.95
CA VAL A 115 4.05 -0.32 -14.59
C VAL A 115 3.49 -1.53 -13.83
N PHE A 116 2.33 -1.35 -13.19
CA PHE A 116 1.65 -2.41 -12.45
C PHE A 116 0.50 -3.04 -13.25
N GLU A 117 0.32 -2.67 -14.51
CA GLU A 117 -0.68 -3.22 -15.42
C GLU A 117 0.02 -4.16 -16.42
N ALA A 118 -0.64 -5.26 -16.77
CA ALA A 118 -0.15 -6.28 -17.70
C ALA A 118 -1.09 -6.34 -18.90
#